data_AF-A0A918LPK2-F1
#
_entry.id   AF-A0A918LPK2-F1
#
_cell.length_a   1.000
_cell.length_b   1.000
_cell.length_c   1.000
_cell.angle_alpha   90.00
_cell.angle_beta   90.00
_cell.angle_gamma   90.00
#
_symmetry.space_group_name_H-M   'P 1'
#
loop_
_entity.id
_entity.type
_entity.pdbx_description
1 polymer ?
#
loop_
_entity_poly.entity_id
_entity_poly.type
_entity_poly.pdbx_seq_one_letter_code
_entity_poly.pdbx_strand_id
1 'polypeptide(L)'
;MTESAPPPPQPVDGNPYAQPAPDAQPQPPVGAPAAPYPAPAAGGNPFAQQPGAVPPGAVPPPPFPAAPRQGNVVLGILTAVVVALVTAGVYGGIVGATEYEIGYAAVGVGFLVGFAAGKVGGGNPALPIVSAVLALGAVYLGQIIGIGLIMADIAGVSATTVFTEHFGVITEGWSDEADPLTFVFLAVGAFAAFSGAKKASA
;
A
#
# COMPACT_ATOMS: atom_id res chain seq x y z
N MET A 1 -20.85 66.94 -42.16
CA MET A 1 -19.86 67.72 -41.39
C MET A 1 -19.00 66.71 -40.64
N THR A 2 -17.79 66.53 -41.16
CA THR A 2 -16.55 65.95 -40.60
C THR A 2 -16.62 65.12 -39.31
N GLU A 3 -16.34 63.82 -39.45
CA GLU A 3 -15.85 62.92 -38.41
C GLU A 3 -14.36 63.22 -38.15
N SER A 4 -14.03 63.74 -36.98
CA SER A 4 -12.66 63.98 -36.53
C SER A 4 -12.10 62.71 -35.89
N ALA A 5 -11.16 62.06 -36.58
CA ALA A 5 -10.42 60.91 -36.07
C ALA A 5 -9.62 61.27 -34.81
N PRO A 6 -9.47 60.36 -33.83
CA PRO A 6 -8.61 60.57 -32.67
C PRO A 6 -7.12 60.64 -33.10
N PRO A 7 -6.30 61.44 -32.41
CA PRO A 7 -4.89 61.65 -32.78
C PRO A 7 -4.07 60.36 -32.63
N PRO A 8 -3.03 60.14 -33.46
CA PRO A 8 -2.14 59.00 -33.30
C PRO A 8 -1.39 59.10 -31.97
N PRO A 9 -1.17 57.98 -31.26
CA PRO A 9 -0.40 57.97 -30.03
C PRO A 9 1.04 58.42 -30.32
N GLN A 10 1.48 59.45 -29.60
CA GLN A 10 2.86 59.92 -29.67
C GLN A 10 3.80 58.87 -29.07
N PRO A 11 5.01 58.66 -29.63
CA PRO A 11 6.00 57.77 -29.04
C PRO A 11 6.40 58.30 -27.65
N VAL A 12 6.24 57.48 -26.63
CA VAL A 12 6.78 57.77 -25.30
C VAL A 12 8.27 57.42 -25.32
N ASP A 13 9.07 58.38 -25.77
CA ASP A 13 10.53 58.33 -25.67
C ASP A 13 10.94 58.36 -24.19
N GLY A 14 11.49 57.24 -23.68
CA GLY A 14 12.24 57.24 -22.41
C GLY A 14 11.98 56.13 -21.38
N ASN A 15 11.36 54.98 -21.73
CA ASN A 15 11.28 53.84 -20.79
C ASN A 15 12.32 52.74 -21.12
N PRO A 16 13.34 52.49 -20.28
CA PRO A 16 14.38 51.48 -20.52
C PRO A 16 13.90 50.02 -20.48
N TYR A 17 12.63 49.78 -20.15
CA TYR A 17 12.04 48.44 -19.95
C TYR A 17 10.97 48.05 -20.99
N ALA A 18 10.83 48.79 -22.09
CA ALA A 18 9.95 48.37 -23.19
C ALA A 18 10.58 47.18 -23.94
N GLN A 19 10.03 45.97 -23.74
CA GLN A 19 10.36 44.81 -24.58
C GLN A 19 9.89 45.04 -26.03
N PRO A 20 10.65 44.60 -27.05
CA PRO A 20 10.21 44.68 -28.44
C PRO A 20 8.93 43.89 -28.66
N ALA A 21 7.99 44.44 -29.43
CA ALA A 21 6.80 43.72 -29.86
C ALA A 21 7.21 42.46 -30.67
N PRO A 22 6.62 41.27 -30.43
CA PRO A 22 6.89 40.11 -31.26
C PRO A 22 6.30 40.31 -32.65
N ASP A 23 7.10 40.00 -33.67
CA ASP A 23 6.74 40.05 -35.08
C ASP A 23 5.42 39.32 -35.37
N ALA A 24 4.58 39.97 -36.20
CA ALA A 24 3.31 39.43 -36.66
C ALA A 24 3.50 38.09 -37.38
N GLN A 25 2.92 37.01 -36.83
CA GLN A 25 2.86 35.72 -37.52
C GLN A 25 1.80 35.76 -38.65
N PRO A 26 2.06 35.16 -39.82
CA PRO A 26 1.09 35.10 -40.92
C PRO A 26 -0.16 34.29 -40.55
N GLN A 27 -1.35 34.85 -40.82
CA GLN A 27 -2.62 34.12 -40.67
C GLN A 27 -2.72 32.95 -41.69
N PRO A 28 -3.08 31.72 -41.26
CA PRO A 28 -3.33 30.61 -42.18
C PRO A 28 -4.74 30.67 -42.82
N PRO A 29 -4.97 29.95 -43.94
CA PRO A 29 -6.20 30.06 -44.74
C PRO A 29 -7.41 29.43 -44.04
N VAL A 30 -8.57 30.06 -44.24
CA VAL A 30 -9.88 29.62 -43.71
C VAL A 30 -10.31 28.30 -44.37
N GLY A 31 -10.37 27.20 -43.61
CA GLY A 31 -11.01 25.96 -44.09
C GLY A 31 -10.56 24.60 -43.52
N ALA A 32 -9.65 24.50 -42.55
CA ALA A 32 -9.21 23.20 -42.00
C ALA A 32 -9.88 22.84 -40.65
N PRO A 33 -10.23 21.57 -40.39
CA PRO A 33 -10.84 21.13 -39.13
C PRO A 33 -9.88 21.29 -37.94
N ALA A 34 -10.40 21.85 -36.85
CA ALA A 34 -9.65 22.20 -35.65
C ALA A 34 -9.12 20.96 -34.90
N ALA A 35 -7.80 20.84 -34.78
CA ALA A 35 -7.17 19.97 -33.80
C ALA A 35 -7.23 20.62 -32.40
N PRO A 36 -7.32 19.85 -31.29
CA PRO A 36 -7.33 20.42 -29.95
C PRO A 36 -5.94 20.97 -29.62
N TYR A 37 -5.79 22.30 -29.60
CA TYR A 37 -4.59 22.95 -29.09
C TYR A 37 -4.57 22.89 -27.55
N PRO A 38 -3.40 22.64 -26.92
CA PRO A 38 -3.24 22.87 -25.49
C PRO A 38 -3.35 24.36 -25.18
N ALA A 39 -4.10 24.71 -24.14
CA ALA A 39 -4.30 26.08 -23.70
C ALA A 39 -2.96 26.75 -23.32
N PRO A 40 -2.70 28.01 -23.72
CA PRO A 40 -1.50 28.72 -23.32
C PRO A 40 -1.52 29.01 -21.82
N ALA A 41 -0.40 28.72 -21.15
CA ALA A 41 -0.16 29.08 -19.77
C ALA A 41 -0.36 30.59 -19.59
N ALA A 42 -1.37 30.95 -18.80
CA ALA A 42 -1.63 32.32 -18.41
C ALA A 42 -0.36 32.92 -17.80
N GLY A 43 0.05 34.08 -18.33
CA GLY A 43 1.24 34.82 -17.95
C GLY A 43 1.41 34.86 -16.43
N GLY A 44 2.52 34.27 -15.98
CA GLY A 44 2.84 34.10 -14.58
C GLY A 44 3.14 35.44 -13.91
N ASN A 45 2.34 35.78 -12.90
CA ASN A 45 2.79 36.66 -11.83
C ASN A 45 3.70 35.85 -10.89
N PRO A 46 5.02 36.13 -10.83
CA PRO A 46 5.97 35.35 -10.02
C PRO A 46 5.73 35.48 -8.50
N PHE A 47 4.88 36.43 -8.08
CA PHE A 47 4.52 36.63 -6.67
C PHE A 47 3.34 35.78 -6.19
N ALA A 48 2.65 35.06 -7.09
CA ALA A 48 1.54 34.17 -6.72
C ALA A 48 1.99 32.87 -6.02
N GLN A 49 3.31 32.65 -5.89
CA GLN A 49 3.88 31.45 -5.28
C GLN A 49 4.41 31.65 -3.85
N GLN A 50 4.05 32.72 -3.15
CA GLN A 50 4.38 32.83 -1.71
C GLN A 50 3.55 31.82 -0.89
N PRO A 51 4.18 30.85 -0.20
CA PRO A 51 3.47 29.94 0.69
C PRO A 51 2.87 30.75 1.85
N GLY A 52 1.54 30.94 1.85
CA GLY A 52 0.80 31.63 2.91
C GLY A 52 -0.01 32.85 2.49
N ALA A 53 0.13 33.34 1.25
CA ALA A 53 -0.72 34.41 0.73
C ALA A 53 -2.04 33.85 0.17
N VAL A 54 -2.94 33.41 1.05
CA VAL A 54 -4.34 33.17 0.67
C VAL A 54 -5.01 34.54 0.50
N PRO A 55 -5.55 34.88 -0.68
CA PRO A 55 -6.33 36.10 -0.84
C PRO A 55 -7.45 36.16 0.21
N PRO A 56 -7.74 37.33 0.81
CA PRO A 56 -8.87 37.46 1.72
C PRO A 56 -10.16 37.02 1.00
N GLY A 57 -10.75 35.91 1.44
CA GLY A 57 -11.93 35.29 0.83
C GLY A 57 -11.69 34.04 -0.02
N ALA A 58 -10.44 33.60 -0.19
CA ALA A 58 -10.13 32.32 -0.83
C ALA A 58 -10.40 31.15 0.13
N VAL A 59 -11.38 30.32 -0.21
CA VAL A 59 -11.57 29.02 0.46
C VAL A 59 -10.36 28.15 0.12
N PRO A 60 -9.66 27.56 1.11
CA PRO A 60 -8.55 26.67 0.81
C PRO A 60 -9.05 25.51 -0.07
N PRO A 61 -8.28 25.10 -1.09
CA PRO A 61 -8.67 23.97 -1.92
C PRO A 61 -8.84 22.74 -1.03
N PRO A 62 -9.83 21.86 -1.33
CA PRO A 62 -10.00 20.63 -0.59
C PRO A 62 -8.71 19.82 -0.66
N PRO A 63 -8.33 19.11 0.43
CA PRO A 63 -7.13 18.28 0.42
C PRO A 63 -7.24 17.26 -0.72
N PHE A 64 -6.25 17.26 -1.61
CA PHE A 64 -6.13 16.22 -2.62
C PHE A 64 -5.91 14.87 -1.92
N PRO A 65 -6.55 13.78 -2.38
CA PRO A 65 -6.27 12.45 -1.85
C PRO A 65 -4.79 12.12 -2.05
N ALA A 66 -4.14 11.59 -1.00
CA ALA A 66 -2.76 11.16 -1.08
C ALA A 66 -2.59 10.12 -2.21
N ALA A 67 -1.56 10.29 -3.05
CA ALA A 67 -1.27 9.34 -4.10
C ALA A 67 -0.99 7.96 -3.49
N PRO A 68 -1.53 6.86 -4.06
CA PRO A 68 -1.25 5.52 -3.56
C PRO A 68 0.25 5.27 -3.47
N ARG A 69 0.73 4.74 -2.33
CA ARG A 69 2.15 4.36 -2.21
C ARG A 69 2.48 3.30 -3.25
N GLN A 70 3.45 3.62 -4.08
CA GLN A 70 4.00 2.69 -5.06
C GLN A 70 4.92 1.72 -4.33
N GLY A 71 4.73 0.42 -4.57
CA GLY A 71 5.54 -0.65 -3.99
C GLY A 71 5.72 -1.79 -4.98
N ASN A 72 6.63 -2.72 -4.67
CA ASN A 72 6.87 -3.88 -5.51
C ASN A 72 6.08 -5.07 -4.99
N VAL A 73 5.01 -5.42 -5.72
CA VAL A 73 4.08 -6.51 -5.36
C VAL A 73 4.81 -7.83 -5.12
N VAL A 74 5.75 -8.18 -6.00
CA VAL A 74 6.52 -9.44 -5.89
C VAL A 74 7.33 -9.44 -4.60
N LEU A 75 8.02 -8.32 -4.31
CA LEU A 75 8.80 -8.19 -3.08
C LEU A 75 7.91 -8.20 -1.83
N GLY A 76 6.72 -7.61 -1.90
CA GLY A 76 5.72 -7.65 -0.84
C GLY A 76 5.26 -9.08 -0.54
N ILE A 77 4.96 -9.88 -1.56
CA ILE A 77 4.60 -11.29 -1.41
C ILE A 77 5.77 -12.09 -0.82
N LEU A 78 6.99 -11.91 -1.33
CA LEU A 78 8.17 -12.61 -0.80
C LEU A 78 8.41 -12.28 0.68
N THR A 79 8.24 -11.00 1.05
CA THR A 79 8.36 -10.55 2.44
C THR A 79 7.27 -11.19 3.30
N ALA A 80 6.03 -11.25 2.81
CA ALA A 80 4.93 -11.90 3.50
C ALA A 80 5.22 -13.39 3.77
N VAL A 81 5.75 -14.11 2.78
CA VAL A 81 6.13 -15.52 2.91
C VAL A 81 7.23 -15.71 3.97
N VAL A 82 8.28 -14.88 3.93
CA VAL A 82 9.36 -14.97 4.94
C VAL A 82 8.81 -14.72 6.34
N VAL A 83 8.00 -13.67 6.51
CA VAL A 83 7.40 -13.34 7.82
C VAL A 83 6.44 -14.44 8.27
N ALA A 84 5.65 -15.02 7.37
CA ALA A 84 4.76 -16.14 7.65
C ALA A 84 5.54 -17.35 8.18
N LEU A 85 6.65 -17.73 7.54
CA LEU A 85 7.48 -18.84 7.98
C LEU A 85 8.16 -18.58 9.33
N VAL A 86 8.70 -17.37 9.53
CA VAL A 86 9.34 -16.99 10.80
C VAL A 86 8.32 -17.00 11.94
N THR A 87 7.16 -16.40 11.74
CA THR A 87 6.11 -16.34 12.77
C THR A 87 5.51 -17.71 13.06
N ALA A 88 5.32 -18.56 12.04
CA ALA A 88 4.91 -19.96 12.23
C ALA A 88 5.92 -20.73 13.09
N GLY A 89 7.22 -20.63 12.77
CA GLY A 89 8.28 -21.28 13.54
C GLY A 89 8.38 -20.78 14.98
N VAL A 90 8.27 -19.46 15.19
CA VAL A 90 8.28 -18.87 16.54
C VAL A 90 7.05 -19.30 17.33
N TYR A 91 5.86 -19.22 16.75
CA TYR A 91 4.62 -19.64 17.41
C TYR A 91 4.65 -21.13 17.76
N GLY A 92 4.97 -21.99 16.79
CA GLY A 92 5.06 -23.44 17.02
C GLY A 92 6.16 -23.82 18.00
N GLY A 93 7.31 -23.14 17.98
CA GLY A 93 8.35 -23.33 18.98
C GLY A 93 7.92 -22.94 20.40
N ILE A 94 7.15 -21.87 20.54
CA ILE A 94 6.56 -21.48 21.83
C ILE A 94 5.59 -22.55 22.32
N VAL A 95 4.62 -22.95 21.47
CA VAL A 95 3.66 -24.01 21.82
C VAL A 95 4.37 -25.31 22.21
N GLY A 96 5.37 -25.70 21.41
CA GLY A 96 6.19 -26.88 21.67
C GLY A 96 6.94 -26.85 23.00
N ALA A 97 7.37 -25.66 23.44
CA ALA A 97 8.12 -25.49 24.68
C ALA A 97 7.24 -25.26 25.92
N THR A 98 6.02 -24.72 25.75
CA THR A 98 5.14 -24.37 26.87
C THR A 98 3.94 -25.30 27.01
N GLU A 99 3.68 -26.19 26.05
CA GLU A 99 2.49 -27.07 25.99
C GLU A 99 1.15 -26.30 26.04
N TYR A 100 1.19 -25.00 25.74
CA TYR A 100 0.03 -24.11 25.82
C TYR A 100 -0.17 -23.41 24.48
N GLU A 101 -1.35 -23.59 23.91
CA GLU A 101 -1.77 -22.83 22.75
C GLU A 101 -2.31 -21.45 23.13
N ILE A 102 -1.77 -20.44 22.45
CA ILE A 102 -2.15 -19.07 22.65
C ILE A 102 -3.02 -18.63 21.47
N GLY A 103 -4.34 -18.78 21.59
CA GLY A 103 -5.26 -18.45 20.50
C GLY A 103 -5.20 -17.00 20.00
N TYR A 104 -4.84 -16.05 20.87
CA TYR A 104 -4.61 -14.65 20.46
C TYR A 104 -3.32 -14.45 19.64
N ALA A 105 -2.41 -15.42 19.59
CA ALA A 105 -1.21 -15.36 18.76
C ALA A 105 -1.56 -15.24 17.27
N ALA A 106 -2.67 -15.82 16.84
CA ALA A 106 -3.15 -15.73 15.46
C ALA A 106 -3.34 -14.28 14.99
N VAL A 107 -3.79 -13.38 15.88
CA VAL A 107 -3.93 -11.95 15.59
C VAL A 107 -2.57 -11.32 15.30
N GLY A 108 -1.57 -11.62 16.14
CA GLY A 108 -0.21 -11.10 16.02
C GLY A 108 0.49 -11.63 14.77
N VAL A 109 0.45 -12.94 14.56
CA VAL A 109 0.98 -13.62 13.36
C VAL A 109 0.37 -13.00 12.10
N GLY A 110 -0.96 -12.97 12.03
CA GLY A 110 -1.68 -12.40 10.89
C GLY A 110 -1.31 -10.95 10.64
N PHE A 111 -1.39 -10.10 11.67
CA PHE A 111 -1.04 -8.69 11.55
C PHE A 111 0.39 -8.48 11.03
N LEU A 112 1.38 -9.20 11.56
CA LEU A 112 2.78 -9.07 11.14
C LEU A 112 2.97 -9.46 9.66
N VAL A 113 2.39 -10.58 9.24
CA VAL A 113 2.43 -11.05 7.84
C VAL A 113 1.85 -9.99 6.91
N GLY A 114 0.64 -9.52 7.20
CA GLY A 114 -0.03 -8.51 6.39
C GLY A 114 0.67 -7.17 6.39
N PHE A 115 1.05 -6.67 7.57
CA PHE A 115 1.72 -5.38 7.71
C PHE A 115 3.04 -5.35 6.93
N ALA A 116 3.85 -6.41 7.01
CA ALA A 116 5.09 -6.50 6.26
C ALA A 116 4.84 -6.53 4.74
N ALA A 117 3.84 -7.29 4.29
CA ALA A 117 3.45 -7.36 2.88
C ALA A 117 3.02 -6.00 2.34
N GLY A 118 2.13 -5.28 3.05
CA GLY A 118 1.62 -3.98 2.64
C GLY A 118 2.68 -2.88 2.68
N LYS A 119 3.60 -2.93 3.66
CA LYS A 119 4.69 -1.95 3.81
C LYS A 119 5.67 -2.01 2.63
N VAL A 120 5.94 -3.21 2.11
CA VAL A 120 6.90 -3.43 1.02
C VAL A 120 6.24 -3.44 -0.35
N GLY A 121 5.04 -4.02 -0.45
CA GLY A 121 4.32 -4.21 -1.71
C GLY A 121 3.44 -3.05 -2.14
N GLY A 122 3.19 -2.06 -1.27
CA GLY A 122 2.42 -0.87 -1.59
C GLY A 122 0.92 -1.12 -1.75
N GLY A 123 0.21 -0.22 -2.44
CA GLY A 123 -1.26 -0.19 -2.54
C GLY A 123 -1.92 -1.24 -3.46
N ASN A 124 -1.27 -2.37 -3.76
CA ASN A 124 -1.86 -3.38 -4.65
C ASN A 124 -3.01 -4.14 -3.94
N PRO A 125 -4.21 -4.21 -4.54
CA PRO A 125 -5.39 -4.83 -3.91
C PRO A 125 -5.29 -6.35 -3.69
N ALA A 126 -4.36 -7.04 -4.37
CA ALA A 126 -4.12 -8.46 -4.16
C ALA A 126 -3.36 -8.75 -2.84
N LEU A 127 -2.53 -7.81 -2.36
CA LEU A 127 -1.67 -8.05 -1.20
C LEU A 127 -2.44 -8.36 0.09
N PRO A 128 -3.54 -7.67 0.44
CA PRO A 128 -4.35 -8.04 1.59
C PRO A 128 -4.93 -9.45 1.51
N ILE A 129 -5.34 -9.89 0.32
CA ILE A 129 -5.94 -11.22 0.10
C ILE A 129 -4.86 -12.30 0.23
N VAL A 130 -3.72 -12.12 -0.45
CA VAL A 130 -2.59 -13.05 -0.38
C VAL A 130 -2.07 -13.14 1.05
N SER A 131 -1.98 -12.02 1.76
CA SER A 131 -1.55 -12.00 3.17
C SER A 131 -2.51 -12.75 4.08
N ALA A 132 -3.83 -12.66 3.85
CA ALA A 132 -4.82 -13.41 4.62
C ALA A 132 -4.65 -14.93 4.43
N VAL A 133 -4.44 -15.38 3.19
CA VAL A 133 -4.18 -16.80 2.89
C VAL A 133 -2.87 -17.28 3.52
N LEU A 134 -1.80 -16.49 3.40
CA LEU A 134 -0.51 -16.81 4.01
C LEU A 134 -0.60 -16.84 5.53
N ALA A 135 -1.39 -15.96 6.16
CA ALA A 135 -1.59 -15.97 7.60
C ALA A 135 -2.33 -17.23 8.08
N LEU A 136 -3.35 -17.68 7.35
CA LEU A 136 -4.01 -18.97 7.64
C LEU A 136 -2.99 -20.12 7.60
N GLY A 137 -2.18 -20.17 6.54
CA GLY A 137 -1.11 -21.16 6.41
C GLY A 137 -0.07 -21.05 7.53
N ALA A 138 0.32 -19.85 7.93
CA ALA A 138 1.31 -19.61 8.98
C ALA A 138 0.83 -20.07 10.36
N VAL A 139 -0.41 -19.72 10.73
CA VAL A 139 -0.98 -20.11 12.03
C VAL A 139 -1.15 -21.62 12.09
N TYR A 140 -1.76 -22.22 11.06
CA TYR A 140 -1.91 -23.68 10.97
C TYR A 140 -0.55 -24.39 11.02
N LEU A 141 0.43 -23.93 10.24
CA LEU A 141 1.78 -24.50 10.26
C LEU A 141 2.44 -24.38 11.63
N GLY A 142 2.23 -23.27 12.35
CA GLY A 142 2.72 -23.11 13.71
C GLY A 142 2.10 -24.12 14.68
N GLN A 143 0.79 -24.39 14.58
CA GLN A 143 0.14 -25.43 15.40
C GLN A 143 0.70 -26.82 15.10
N ILE A 144 0.85 -27.17 13.81
CA ILE A 144 1.47 -28.44 13.39
C ILE A 144 2.91 -28.56 13.91
N ILE A 145 3.69 -27.47 13.88
CA ILE A 145 5.03 -27.45 14.47
C ILE A 145 4.97 -27.69 15.97
N GLY A 146 4.09 -27.00 16.69
CA GLY A 146 3.92 -27.14 18.15
C GLY A 146 3.55 -28.55 18.57
N ILE A 147 2.50 -29.12 17.96
CA ILE A 147 2.06 -30.50 18.21
C ILE A 147 3.18 -31.50 17.89
N GLY A 148 3.87 -31.33 16.77
CA GLY A 148 4.99 -32.21 16.40
C GLY A 148 6.15 -32.17 17.40
N LEU A 149 6.46 -30.99 17.96
CA LEU A 149 7.48 -30.85 19.00
C LEU A 149 7.05 -31.50 20.32
N ILE A 150 5.80 -31.32 20.74
CA ILE A 150 5.23 -31.97 21.93
C ILE A 150 5.27 -33.50 21.75
N MET A 151 4.84 -34.00 20.60
CA MET A 151 4.86 -35.44 20.30
C MET A 151 6.28 -36.01 20.27
N ALA A 152 7.26 -35.27 19.74
CA ALA A 152 8.65 -35.69 19.75
C ALA A 152 9.19 -35.85 21.17
N ASP A 153 8.85 -34.91 22.06
CA ASP A 153 9.25 -34.94 23.47
C ASP A 153 8.59 -36.11 24.21
N ILE A 154 7.27 -36.28 24.08
CA ILE A 154 6.51 -37.37 24.71
C ILE A 154 7.01 -38.76 24.24
N ALA A 155 7.26 -38.92 22.94
CA ALA A 155 7.70 -40.19 22.37
C ALA A 155 9.21 -40.45 22.53
N GLY A 156 9.99 -39.46 22.97
CA GLY A 156 11.45 -39.57 23.11
C GLY A 156 12.19 -39.76 21.79
N VAL A 157 11.64 -39.27 20.68
CA VAL A 157 12.22 -39.37 19.34
C VAL A 157 12.59 -37.99 18.79
N SER A 158 13.34 -37.94 17.70
CA SER A 158 13.68 -36.65 17.08
C SER A 158 12.46 -36.01 16.42
N ALA A 159 12.37 -34.68 16.46
CA ALA A 159 11.34 -33.93 15.74
C ALA A 159 11.33 -34.27 14.24
N THR A 160 12.51 -34.49 13.64
CA THR A 160 12.61 -34.92 12.23
C THR A 160 11.85 -36.21 11.99
N THR A 161 12.04 -37.24 12.84
CA THR A 161 11.29 -38.51 12.75
C THR A 161 9.78 -38.26 12.80
N VAL A 162 9.32 -37.41 13.73
CA VAL A 162 7.89 -37.08 13.85
C VAL A 162 7.36 -36.42 12.57
N PHE A 163 8.06 -35.41 12.03
CA PHE A 163 7.62 -34.71 10.81
C PHE A 163 7.77 -35.52 9.52
N THR A 164 8.68 -36.51 9.44
CA THR A 164 8.89 -37.29 8.20
C THR A 164 8.15 -38.61 8.19
N GLU A 165 8.01 -39.28 9.33
CA GLU A 165 7.45 -40.63 9.44
C GLU A 165 6.05 -40.63 10.07
N HIS A 166 5.72 -39.61 10.86
CA HIS A 166 4.48 -39.54 11.64
C HIS A 166 3.65 -38.28 11.36
N PHE A 167 3.87 -37.60 10.23
CA PHE A 167 3.15 -36.38 9.88
C PHE A 167 1.61 -36.54 9.89
N GLY A 168 1.13 -37.72 9.50
CA GLY A 168 -0.31 -38.05 9.55
C GLY A 168 -0.87 -37.96 10.96
N VAL A 169 -0.13 -38.45 11.96
CA VAL A 169 -0.52 -38.41 13.39
C VAL A 169 -0.54 -36.98 13.91
N ILE A 170 0.40 -36.12 13.48
CA ILE A 170 0.39 -34.70 13.85
C ILE A 170 -0.87 -34.01 13.32
N THR A 171 -1.25 -34.32 12.08
CA THR A 171 -2.43 -33.74 11.43
C THR A 171 -3.73 -34.26 12.04
N GLU A 172 -3.76 -35.54 12.43
CA GLU A 172 -4.86 -36.14 13.17
C GLU A 172 -5.00 -35.50 14.56
N GLY A 173 -3.91 -35.38 15.31
CA GLY A 173 -3.89 -34.71 16.61
C GLY A 173 -4.39 -33.26 16.53
N TRP A 174 -3.95 -32.50 15.52
CA TRP A 174 -4.49 -31.17 15.27
C TRP A 174 -6.00 -31.19 15.00
N SER A 175 -6.48 -32.15 14.20
CA SER A 175 -7.91 -32.24 13.85
C SER A 175 -8.77 -32.63 15.04
N ASP A 176 -8.24 -33.47 15.94
CA ASP A 176 -8.90 -33.91 17.16
C ASP A 176 -8.98 -32.79 18.22
N GLU A 177 -7.95 -31.95 18.31
CA GLU A 177 -7.91 -30.79 19.21
C GLU A 177 -8.61 -29.55 18.65
N ALA A 178 -8.75 -29.46 17.32
CA ALA A 178 -9.37 -28.31 16.65
C ALA A 178 -10.85 -28.16 17.01
N ASP A 179 -11.11 -27.26 17.95
CA ASP A 179 -12.46 -26.84 18.32
C ASP A 179 -12.99 -25.71 17.40
N PRO A 180 -14.29 -25.37 17.44
CA PRO A 180 -14.84 -24.27 16.64
C PRO A 180 -14.11 -22.93 16.84
N LEU A 181 -13.53 -22.72 18.02
CA LEU A 181 -12.85 -21.50 18.41
C LEU A 181 -11.48 -21.37 17.69
N THR A 182 -10.81 -22.47 17.43
CA THR A 182 -9.61 -22.55 16.57
C THR A 182 -9.88 -21.94 15.20
N PHE A 183 -11.00 -22.29 14.56
CA PHE A 183 -11.39 -21.73 13.27
C PHE A 183 -11.75 -20.23 13.36
N VAL A 184 -12.33 -19.79 14.48
CA VAL A 184 -12.55 -18.36 14.74
C VAL A 184 -11.21 -17.63 14.81
N PHE A 185 -10.20 -18.15 15.52
CA PHE A 185 -8.88 -17.51 15.59
C PHE A 185 -8.16 -17.52 14.26
N LEU A 186 -8.27 -18.58 13.46
CA LEU A 186 -7.78 -18.59 12.09
C LEU A 186 -8.42 -17.47 11.26
N ALA A 187 -9.75 -17.33 11.32
CA ALA A 187 -10.46 -16.26 10.62
C ALA A 187 -10.05 -14.86 11.10
N VAL A 188 -9.89 -14.68 12.42
CA VAL A 188 -9.41 -13.42 13.00
C VAL A 188 -7.96 -13.12 12.59
N GLY A 189 -7.09 -14.12 12.54
CA GLY A 189 -5.72 -13.98 12.04
C GLY A 189 -5.69 -13.56 10.57
N ALA A 190 -6.51 -14.19 9.72
CA ALA A 190 -6.68 -13.80 8.32
C ALA A 190 -7.17 -12.35 8.18
N PHE A 191 -8.17 -11.97 8.99
CA PHE A 191 -8.69 -10.60 9.02
C PHE A 191 -7.64 -9.59 9.52
N ALA A 192 -6.85 -9.95 10.53
CA ALA A 192 -5.75 -9.13 11.03
C ALA A 192 -4.67 -8.93 9.97
N ALA A 193 -4.35 -9.96 9.18
CA ALA A 193 -3.43 -9.85 8.05
C ALA A 193 -3.97 -8.95 6.95
N PHE A 194 -5.22 -9.14 6.55
CA PHE A 194 -5.87 -8.27 5.57
C PHE A 194 -5.86 -6.81 6.01
N SER A 195 -6.22 -6.56 7.27
CA SER A 195 -6.25 -5.23 7.87
C SER A 195 -4.85 -4.62 8.00
N GLY A 196 -3.87 -5.41 8.41
CA GLY A 196 -2.47 -5.02 8.52
C GLY A 196 -1.89 -4.59 7.17
N ALA A 197 -2.16 -5.36 6.12
CA ALA A 197 -1.72 -5.03 4.75
C ALA A 197 -2.33 -3.71 4.26
N LYS A 198 -3.65 -3.54 4.41
CA LYS A 198 -4.31 -2.28 4.03
C LYS A 198 -3.75 -1.09 4.78
N LYS A 199 -3.60 -1.21 6.11
CA LYS A 199 -3.09 -0.12 6.96
C LYS A 199 -1.64 0.24 6.67
N ALA A 200 -0.80 -0.72 6.31
CA ALA A 200 0.60 -0.48 5.96
C ALA A 200 0.77 0.17 4.57
N SER A 201 -0.19 -0.02 3.68
CA SER A 201 -0.19 0.54 2.32
C SER A 201 -0.87 1.91 2.19
N ALA A 202 -1.69 2.28 3.19
CA ALA A 202 -2.50 3.51 3.24
C ALA A 202 -1.67 4.74 3.59
#